data_AF-A0A0Q4BC07-F1
#
_entry.id   AF-A0A0Q4BC07-F1
#
_cell.length_a   1.000
_cell.length_b   1.000
_cell.length_c   1.000
_cell.angle_alpha   90.00
_cell.angle_beta   90.00
_cell.angle_gamma   90.00
#
_symmetry.space_group_name_H-M   'P 1'
#
loop_
_entity.id
_entity.type
_entity.pdbx_description
1 polymer ?
#
loop_
_entity_poly.entity_id
_entity_poly.type
_entity_poly.pdbx_seq_one_letter_code
_entity_poly.pdbx_strand_id
1 'polypeptide(L)'
;MDDLIRNEFKRSADAISRIDPVQIRAAADAMVRSLRKGGQVIFMGNGGSSADAQHIAAELSGRYMMERPAMAGIALSNIAPVTAIGNDYSYDVVFKRQIEANCREGDCVVGLSTSGNSKNVILAMEAAKLRGATTVTFTGSGGKMKDLADVSVIIPTTETPRVQEGYMVACHAICGMVESEMFGPKAVFIDRDDTIAPDCPYCDDPEKFDLFDHVPESIRRLNDAGYLVIVITNQSGIGRGYFDEEMLSRIHDKMKSQIEEAGGRIDDIFYCPHSPEDGCSCRKPEIGLGEMAIKRYGIATSRSFMIGDSEKDIEFGKRLGCKAVRVREGFTFSDAVEEILRS
;
A
#
# COMPACT_ATOMS: atom_id res chain seq x y z
N MET A 1 -34.52 12.36 -18.19
CA MET A 1 -33.10 12.76 -18.22
C MET A 1 -32.40 12.30 -16.94
N ASP A 2 -32.96 12.62 -15.78
CA ASP A 2 -32.43 12.21 -14.46
C ASP A 2 -32.21 10.71 -14.31
N ASP A 3 -33.15 9.88 -14.80
CA ASP A 3 -32.98 8.42 -14.75
C ASP A 3 -31.80 7.91 -15.57
N LEU A 4 -31.53 8.57 -16.72
CA LEU A 4 -30.38 8.24 -17.56
C LEU A 4 -29.07 8.57 -16.83
N ILE A 5 -29.00 9.75 -16.19
CA ILE A 5 -27.85 10.16 -15.37
C ILE A 5 -27.64 9.18 -14.20
N ARG A 6 -28.70 8.84 -13.46
CA ARG A 6 -28.63 7.88 -12.35
C ARG A 6 -28.17 6.50 -12.82
N ASN A 7 -28.56 6.10 -14.03
CA ASN A 7 -28.10 4.84 -14.61
C ASN A 7 -26.60 4.89 -14.96
N GLU A 8 -26.08 6.00 -15.49
CA GLU A 8 -24.62 6.17 -15.69
C GLU A 8 -23.85 5.99 -14.37
N PHE A 9 -24.32 6.65 -13.29
CA PHE A 9 -23.67 6.56 -11.98
C PHE A 9 -23.67 5.14 -11.42
N LYS A 10 -24.80 4.42 -11.53
CA LYS A 10 -24.90 3.03 -11.09
C LYS A 10 -23.93 2.13 -11.86
N ARG A 11 -23.82 2.29 -13.18
CA ARG A 11 -22.90 1.50 -14.02
C ARG A 11 -21.43 1.80 -13.71
N SER A 12 -21.11 3.07 -13.45
CA SER A 12 -19.77 3.48 -13.01
C SER A 12 -19.40 2.85 -11.67
N ALA A 13 -20.29 3.00 -10.67
CA ALA A 13 -20.08 2.43 -9.33
C ALA A 13 -19.91 0.91 -9.37
N ASP A 14 -20.74 0.21 -10.15
CA ASP A 14 -20.66 -1.25 -10.30
C ASP A 14 -19.37 -1.73 -10.98
N ALA A 15 -18.86 -0.99 -11.97
CA ALA A 15 -17.58 -1.31 -12.60
C ALA A 15 -16.41 -1.09 -11.62
N ILE A 16 -16.43 0.02 -10.89
CA ILE A 16 -15.39 0.40 -9.94
C ILE A 16 -15.36 -0.56 -8.73
N SER A 17 -16.52 -0.91 -8.17
CA SER A 17 -16.61 -1.77 -6.98
C SER A 17 -16.13 -3.20 -7.21
N ARG A 18 -15.99 -3.61 -8.48
CA ARG A 18 -15.53 -4.95 -8.88
C ARG A 18 -14.04 -4.98 -9.26
N ILE A 19 -13.34 -3.84 -9.22
CA ILE A 19 -11.89 -3.79 -9.46
C ILE A 19 -11.19 -4.57 -8.35
N ASP A 20 -10.40 -5.57 -8.72
CA ASP A 20 -9.63 -6.35 -7.76
C ASP A 20 -8.54 -5.46 -7.13
N PRO A 21 -8.47 -5.32 -5.79
CA PRO A 21 -7.41 -4.53 -5.14
C PRO A 21 -6.01 -5.15 -5.26
N VAL A 22 -5.90 -6.47 -5.51
CA VAL A 22 -4.60 -7.16 -5.60
C VAL A 22 -3.78 -6.66 -6.79
N GLN A 23 -4.42 -6.47 -7.95
CA GLN A 23 -3.77 -5.90 -9.14
C GLN A 23 -3.33 -4.44 -8.94
N ILE A 24 -4.09 -3.65 -8.17
CA ILE A 24 -3.75 -2.26 -7.84
C ILE A 24 -2.47 -2.22 -7.01
N ARG A 25 -2.40 -3.07 -5.97
CA ARG A 25 -1.21 -3.23 -5.13
C ARG A 25 0.00 -3.69 -5.95
N ALA A 26 -0.15 -4.70 -6.79
CA ALA A 26 0.93 -5.20 -7.63
C ALA A 26 1.50 -4.12 -8.57
N ALA A 27 0.62 -3.27 -9.13
CA ALA A 27 1.02 -2.15 -9.99
C ALA A 27 1.76 -1.06 -9.20
N ALA A 28 1.25 -0.68 -8.02
CA ALA A 28 1.93 0.25 -7.13
C ALA A 28 3.31 -0.28 -6.72
N ASP A 29 3.43 -1.55 -6.34
CA ASP A 29 4.70 -2.16 -5.95
C ASP A 29 5.71 -2.16 -7.11
N ALA A 30 5.26 -2.36 -8.35
CA ALA A 30 6.13 -2.26 -9.53
C ALA A 30 6.70 -0.85 -9.71
N MET A 31 5.85 0.17 -9.56
CA MET A 31 6.28 1.57 -9.63
C MET A 31 7.24 1.94 -8.50
N VAL A 32 6.91 1.57 -7.26
CA VAL A 32 7.75 1.80 -6.08
C VAL A 32 9.12 1.13 -6.24
N ARG A 33 9.17 -0.12 -6.71
CA ARG A 33 10.44 -0.83 -6.95
C ARG A 33 11.33 -0.10 -7.94
N SER A 34 10.77 0.42 -9.03
CA SER A 34 11.53 1.17 -10.03
C SER A 34 12.06 2.48 -9.45
N LEU A 35 11.19 3.28 -8.84
CA LEU A 35 11.54 4.59 -8.26
C LEU A 35 12.60 4.47 -7.15
N ARG A 36 12.50 3.48 -6.26
CA ARG A 36 13.50 3.24 -5.21
C ARG A 36 14.89 2.90 -5.73
N LYS A 37 14.97 2.28 -6.90
CA LYS A 37 16.25 1.96 -7.56
C LYS A 37 16.78 3.11 -8.42
N GLY A 38 16.14 4.28 -8.38
CA GLY A 38 16.50 5.45 -9.20
C GLY A 38 16.00 5.36 -10.64
N GLY A 39 15.10 4.41 -10.94
CA GLY A 39 14.39 4.33 -12.22
C GLY A 39 13.24 5.33 -12.31
N GLN A 40 12.55 5.31 -13.45
CA GLN A 40 11.38 6.15 -13.74
C GLN A 40 10.13 5.32 -14.05
N VAL A 41 8.97 5.96 -13.94
CA VAL A 41 7.70 5.41 -14.41
C VAL A 41 7.26 6.13 -15.68
N ILE A 42 7.13 5.39 -16.78
CA ILE A 42 6.86 5.90 -18.12
C ILE A 42 5.43 5.51 -18.54
N PHE A 43 4.57 6.49 -18.79
CA PHE A 43 3.16 6.29 -19.11
C PHE A 43 2.85 6.56 -20.59
N MET A 44 1.93 5.78 -21.16
CA MET A 44 1.42 5.98 -22.52
C MET A 44 0.00 5.44 -22.70
N GLY A 45 -0.74 6.04 -23.63
CA GLY A 45 -2.11 5.65 -23.96
C GLY A 45 -2.67 6.48 -25.10
N ASN A 46 -3.88 6.16 -25.56
CA ASN A 46 -4.55 6.85 -26.67
C ASN A 46 -5.83 7.57 -26.18
N GLY A 47 -6.18 8.71 -26.79
CA GLY A 47 -7.43 9.41 -26.50
C GLY A 47 -7.54 9.78 -25.01
N GLY A 48 -8.66 9.46 -24.36
CA GLY A 48 -8.83 9.68 -22.91
C GLY A 48 -7.73 9.01 -22.07
N SER A 49 -7.24 7.83 -22.47
CA SER A 49 -6.13 7.17 -21.79
C SER A 49 -4.78 7.89 -21.95
N SER A 50 -4.63 8.75 -22.96
CA SER A 50 -3.48 9.67 -23.07
C SER A 50 -3.57 10.80 -22.05
N ALA A 51 -4.79 11.27 -21.75
CA ALA A 51 -5.01 12.25 -20.69
C ALA A 51 -4.75 11.64 -19.31
N ASP A 52 -5.23 10.42 -19.06
CA ASP A 52 -4.94 9.67 -17.83
C ASP A 52 -3.43 9.47 -17.65
N ALA A 53 -2.72 9.02 -18.69
CA ALA A 53 -1.26 8.85 -18.66
C ALA A 53 -0.51 10.13 -18.27
N GLN A 54 -0.92 11.29 -18.81
CA GLN A 54 -0.32 12.59 -18.49
C GLN A 54 -0.65 13.03 -17.07
N HIS A 55 -1.90 12.86 -16.64
CA HIS A 55 -2.34 13.19 -15.28
C HIS A 55 -1.49 12.45 -14.26
N ILE A 56 -1.37 11.12 -14.37
CA ILE A 56 -0.65 10.32 -13.37
C ILE A 56 0.86 10.59 -13.38
N ALA A 57 1.45 10.85 -14.56
CA ALA A 57 2.83 11.31 -14.63
C ALA A 57 3.02 12.67 -13.90
N ALA A 58 2.04 13.57 -13.99
CA ALA A 58 2.05 14.85 -13.29
C ALA A 58 1.88 14.68 -11.78
N GLU A 59 1.05 13.74 -11.31
CA GLU A 59 0.92 13.43 -9.88
C GLU A 59 2.25 12.96 -9.29
N LEU A 60 2.99 12.09 -10.00
CA LEU A 60 4.31 11.64 -9.53
C LEU A 60 5.37 12.75 -9.54
N SER A 61 5.46 13.51 -10.62
CA SER A 61 6.49 14.56 -10.78
C SER A 61 6.20 15.83 -9.98
N GLY A 62 4.92 16.16 -9.78
CA GLY A 62 4.43 17.24 -8.94
C GLY A 62 4.19 16.75 -7.52
N ARG A 63 2.92 16.68 -7.11
CA ARG A 63 2.46 16.12 -5.83
C ARG A 63 1.06 15.51 -5.99
N TYR A 64 0.74 14.46 -5.22
CA TYR A 64 -0.64 13.97 -5.09
C TYR A 64 -1.28 14.51 -3.80
N MET A 65 -0.99 13.90 -2.65
CA MET A 65 -1.58 14.31 -1.37
C MET A 65 -0.53 14.75 -0.35
N MET A 66 0.66 14.14 -0.37
CA MET A 66 1.76 14.46 0.53
C MET A 66 2.62 15.60 -0.04
N GLU A 67 3.14 16.45 0.85
CA GLU A 67 4.23 17.35 0.48
C GLU A 67 5.55 16.57 0.56
N ARG A 68 6.22 16.38 -0.58
CA ARG A 68 7.38 15.51 -0.71
C ARG A 68 8.23 15.87 -1.95
N PRO A 69 9.47 15.36 -2.07
CA PRO A 69 10.26 15.52 -3.28
C PRO A 69 9.58 14.96 -4.55
N ALA A 70 9.94 15.50 -5.72
CA ALA A 70 9.45 14.99 -7.01
C ALA A 70 9.89 13.54 -7.27
N MET A 71 9.02 12.73 -7.88
CA MET A 71 9.36 11.40 -8.39
C MET A 71 9.45 11.41 -9.93
N ALA A 72 10.27 10.53 -10.50
CA ALA A 72 10.50 10.47 -11.94
C ALA A 72 9.31 9.81 -12.68
N GLY A 73 8.24 10.57 -12.93
CA GLY A 73 7.11 10.18 -13.78
C GLY A 73 7.11 10.95 -15.10
N ILE A 74 7.02 10.24 -16.23
CA ILE A 74 6.94 10.86 -17.57
C ILE A 74 5.82 10.27 -18.41
N ALA A 75 5.20 11.08 -19.28
CA ALA A 75 4.21 10.61 -20.24
C ALA A 75 4.70 10.79 -21.68
N LEU A 76 4.54 9.76 -22.51
CA LEU A 76 5.02 9.75 -23.91
C LEU A 76 4.03 10.40 -24.91
N SER A 77 3.05 11.14 -24.39
CA SER A 77 2.00 11.78 -25.20
C SER A 77 2.37 13.18 -25.69
N ASN A 78 3.67 13.50 -25.77
CA ASN A 78 4.13 14.78 -26.27
C ASN A 78 3.81 14.94 -27.76
N ILE A 79 3.23 16.08 -28.13
CA ILE A 79 2.75 16.38 -29.48
C ILE A 79 3.85 16.18 -30.53
N ALA A 80 5.03 16.78 -30.33
CA ALA A 80 6.07 16.79 -31.38
C ALA A 80 6.63 15.39 -31.71
N PRO A 81 7.02 14.54 -30.73
CA PRO A 81 7.41 13.16 -31.01
C PRO A 81 6.29 12.35 -31.65
N VAL A 82 5.05 12.47 -31.16
CA VAL A 82 3.92 11.69 -31.68
C VAL A 82 3.62 12.06 -33.13
N THR A 83 3.61 13.34 -33.49
CA THR A 83 3.33 13.77 -34.88
C THR A 83 4.48 13.47 -35.81
N ALA A 84 5.73 13.68 -35.39
CA ALA A 84 6.91 13.37 -36.20
C ALA A 84 7.02 11.86 -36.49
N ILE A 85 6.99 11.01 -35.45
CA ILE A 85 7.09 9.56 -35.63
C ILE A 85 5.87 9.01 -36.40
N GLY A 86 4.68 9.56 -36.13
CA GLY A 86 3.45 9.18 -36.81
C GLY A 86 3.49 9.46 -38.31
N ASN A 87 4.02 10.61 -38.70
CA ASN A 87 4.19 11.03 -40.08
C ASN A 87 5.33 10.27 -40.80
N ASP A 88 6.49 10.17 -40.15
CA ASP A 88 7.71 9.69 -40.79
C ASP A 88 7.81 8.16 -40.84
N TYR A 89 7.10 7.46 -39.95
CA TYR A 89 7.12 6.00 -39.86
C TYR A 89 5.71 5.39 -39.89
N SER A 90 4.93 5.60 -38.82
CA SER A 90 3.56 5.12 -38.66
C SER A 90 3.07 5.48 -37.27
N TYR A 91 1.77 5.74 -37.12
CA TYR A 91 1.14 5.90 -35.81
C TYR A 91 1.30 4.65 -34.92
N ASP A 92 1.53 3.47 -35.52
CA ASP A 92 1.75 2.21 -34.80
C ASP A 92 3.03 2.20 -33.95
N VAL A 93 4.02 3.06 -34.23
CA VAL A 93 5.33 3.02 -33.55
C VAL A 93 5.63 4.28 -32.73
N VAL A 94 4.65 5.17 -32.55
CA VAL A 94 4.82 6.46 -31.87
C VAL A 94 5.32 6.33 -30.43
N PHE A 95 4.84 5.33 -29.69
CA PHE A 95 5.32 5.06 -28.34
C PHE A 95 6.55 4.15 -28.34
N LYS A 96 6.59 3.15 -29.24
CA LYS A 96 7.73 2.22 -29.36
C LYS A 96 9.05 2.97 -29.54
N ARG A 97 9.11 3.93 -30.48
CA ARG A 97 10.32 4.73 -30.72
C ARG A 97 10.73 5.57 -29.50
N GLN A 98 9.76 6.11 -28.77
CA GLN A 98 10.03 6.87 -27.56
C GLN A 98 10.52 5.97 -26.42
N ILE A 99 9.99 4.74 -26.28
CA ILE A 99 10.49 3.73 -25.35
C ILE A 99 11.93 3.33 -25.71
N GLU A 100 12.21 3.06 -26.99
CA GLU A 100 13.56 2.73 -27.45
C GLU A 100 14.58 3.83 -27.11
N ALA A 101 14.17 5.09 -27.06
CA ALA A 101 15.03 6.23 -26.76
C ALA A 101 15.16 6.55 -25.26
N ASN A 102 14.07 6.46 -24.50
CA ASN A 102 14.01 6.99 -23.13
C ASN A 102 14.01 5.92 -22.04
N CYS A 103 13.57 4.70 -22.34
CA CYS A 103 13.47 3.62 -21.36
C CYS A 103 14.83 2.99 -21.07
N ARG A 104 15.14 2.80 -19.79
CA ARG A 104 16.35 2.15 -19.29
C ARG A 104 15.98 0.84 -18.58
N GLU A 105 16.99 0.00 -18.36
CA GLU A 105 16.83 -1.21 -17.55
C GLU A 105 16.43 -0.83 -16.13
N GLY A 106 15.43 -1.53 -15.56
CA GLY A 106 14.89 -1.24 -14.24
C GLY A 106 13.80 -0.15 -14.17
N ASP A 107 13.48 0.50 -15.29
CA ASP A 107 12.32 1.40 -15.38
C ASP A 107 11.00 0.61 -15.28
N CYS A 108 9.90 1.31 -14.97
CA CYS A 108 8.55 0.78 -15.02
C CYS A 108 7.78 1.44 -16.17
N VAL A 109 7.27 0.65 -17.12
CA VAL A 109 6.52 1.15 -18.28
C VAL A 109 5.05 0.77 -18.15
N VAL A 110 4.18 1.77 -18.26
CA VAL A 110 2.73 1.66 -18.05
C VAL A 110 1.97 1.97 -19.34
N GLY A 111 1.30 0.97 -19.89
CA GLY A 111 0.50 1.08 -21.11
C GLY A 111 -1.00 1.03 -20.85
N LEU A 112 -1.73 2.09 -21.22
CA LEU A 112 -3.18 2.18 -21.04
C LEU A 112 -3.91 1.97 -22.39
N SER A 113 -4.83 1.00 -22.43
CA SER A 113 -5.69 0.76 -23.60
C SER A 113 -7.03 0.16 -23.19
N THR A 114 -8.13 0.91 -23.34
CA THR A 114 -9.47 0.44 -22.92
C THR A 114 -9.89 -0.86 -23.60
N SER A 115 -9.52 -1.05 -24.86
CA SER A 115 -9.79 -2.27 -25.63
C SER A 115 -8.76 -3.39 -25.42
N GLY A 116 -7.60 -3.08 -24.82
CA GLY A 116 -6.45 -3.98 -24.72
C GLY A 116 -5.84 -4.38 -26.07
N ASN A 117 -6.16 -3.65 -27.15
CA ASN A 117 -5.76 -3.99 -28.53
C ASN A 117 -5.07 -2.83 -29.28
N SER A 118 -4.73 -1.73 -28.58
CA SER A 118 -4.03 -0.61 -29.20
C SER A 118 -2.63 -1.03 -29.67
N LYS A 119 -2.45 -1.18 -30.99
CA LYS A 119 -1.21 -1.67 -31.60
C LYS A 119 0.02 -0.85 -31.19
N ASN A 120 -0.12 0.47 -31.12
CA ASN A 120 0.97 1.36 -30.70
C ASN A 120 1.39 1.20 -29.24
N VAL A 121 0.46 0.84 -28.36
CA VAL A 121 0.75 0.52 -26.95
C VAL A 121 1.39 -0.86 -26.88
N ILE A 122 0.83 -1.87 -27.55
CA ILE A 122 1.36 -3.25 -27.59
C ILE A 122 2.83 -3.26 -28.04
N LEU A 123 3.15 -2.63 -29.17
CA LEU A 123 4.51 -2.58 -29.70
C LEU A 123 5.49 -1.86 -28.76
N ALA A 124 4.99 -0.91 -27.97
CA ALA A 124 5.80 -0.21 -26.98
C ALA A 124 6.02 -1.05 -25.71
N MET A 125 5.03 -1.83 -25.28
CA MET A 125 5.18 -2.80 -24.18
C MET A 125 6.21 -3.89 -24.53
N GLU A 126 6.17 -4.40 -25.76
CA GLU A 126 7.18 -5.35 -26.26
C GLU A 126 8.59 -4.75 -26.25
N ALA A 127 8.73 -3.50 -26.70
CA ALA A 127 10.01 -2.79 -26.67
C ALA A 127 10.51 -2.53 -25.24
N ALA A 128 9.61 -2.23 -24.30
CA ALA A 128 9.94 -2.04 -22.88
C ALA A 128 10.50 -3.32 -22.26
N LYS A 129 9.88 -4.49 -22.55
CA LYS A 129 10.40 -5.79 -22.11
C LYS A 129 11.81 -6.06 -22.63
N LEU A 130 12.06 -5.77 -23.90
CA LEU A 130 13.40 -5.93 -24.50
C LEU A 130 14.45 -5.00 -23.87
N ARG A 131 14.02 -3.88 -23.26
CA ARG A 131 14.90 -2.95 -22.52
C ARG A 131 15.11 -3.34 -21.06
N GLY A 132 14.50 -4.43 -20.58
CA GLY A 132 14.60 -4.85 -19.19
C GLY A 132 13.76 -4.01 -18.22
N ALA A 133 12.72 -3.33 -18.72
CA ALA A 133 11.77 -2.63 -17.87
C ALA A 133 10.70 -3.59 -17.33
N THR A 134 10.20 -3.30 -16.13
CA THR A 134 8.97 -3.92 -15.63
C THR A 134 7.79 -3.31 -16.37
N THR A 135 6.87 -4.15 -16.83
CA THR A 135 5.71 -3.73 -17.63
C THR A 135 4.42 -3.84 -16.86
N VAL A 136 3.61 -2.77 -16.89
CA VAL A 136 2.28 -2.70 -16.29
C VAL A 136 1.27 -2.31 -17.37
N THR A 137 0.15 -3.01 -17.47
CA THR A 137 -0.95 -2.60 -18.36
C THR A 137 -2.20 -2.20 -17.59
N PHE A 138 -2.95 -1.27 -18.18
CA PHE A 138 -4.32 -0.98 -17.78
C PHE A 138 -5.23 -1.28 -18.97
N THR A 139 -6.21 -2.17 -18.77
CA THR A 139 -7.14 -2.63 -19.81
C THR A 139 -8.58 -2.69 -19.30
N GLY A 140 -9.56 -2.75 -20.22
CA GLY A 140 -10.87 -3.35 -19.91
C GLY A 140 -10.78 -4.88 -19.87
N SER A 141 -11.91 -5.58 -19.78
CA SER A 141 -11.96 -7.06 -19.73
C SER A 141 -11.51 -7.77 -21.02
N GLY A 142 -11.30 -7.04 -22.11
CA GLY A 142 -10.98 -7.57 -23.42
C GLY A 142 -9.52 -7.38 -23.85
N GLY A 143 -9.21 -7.87 -25.04
CA GLY A 143 -7.93 -7.62 -25.71
C GLY A 143 -6.78 -8.50 -25.24
N LYS A 144 -5.62 -8.30 -25.88
CA LYS A 144 -4.41 -9.11 -25.70
C LYS A 144 -3.47 -8.54 -24.65
N MET A 145 -3.56 -7.24 -24.35
CA MET A 145 -2.65 -6.58 -23.41
C MET A 145 -2.73 -7.13 -21.98
N LYS A 146 -3.87 -7.69 -21.57
CA LYS A 146 -4.05 -8.28 -20.24
C LYS A 146 -3.08 -9.42 -19.92
N ASP A 147 -2.57 -10.09 -20.96
CA ASP A 147 -1.61 -11.20 -20.84
C ASP A 147 -0.19 -10.80 -21.30
N LEU A 148 0.01 -9.54 -21.70
CA LEU A 148 1.24 -9.07 -22.34
C LEU A 148 2.26 -8.52 -21.34
N ALA A 149 1.84 -8.09 -20.15
CA ALA A 149 2.69 -7.41 -19.16
C ALA A 149 3.01 -8.28 -17.94
N ASP A 150 3.95 -7.82 -17.13
CA ASP A 150 4.31 -8.47 -15.87
C ASP A 150 3.22 -8.24 -14.80
N VAL A 151 2.53 -7.11 -14.88
CA VAL A 151 1.35 -6.78 -14.08
C VAL A 151 0.25 -6.23 -14.98
N SER A 152 -1.00 -6.64 -14.73
CA SER A 152 -2.17 -6.19 -15.48
C SER A 152 -3.25 -5.70 -14.52
N VAL A 153 -3.71 -4.47 -14.74
CA VAL A 153 -4.86 -3.86 -14.08
C VAL A 153 -6.04 -3.91 -15.05
N ILE A 154 -6.97 -4.81 -14.78
CA ILE A 154 -8.15 -5.09 -15.59
C ILE A 154 -9.36 -4.44 -14.91
N ILE A 155 -9.98 -3.48 -15.60
CA ILE A 155 -11.28 -2.95 -15.20
C ILE A 155 -12.35 -3.91 -15.73
N PRO A 156 -13.27 -4.42 -14.88
CA PRO A 156 -14.17 -5.54 -15.21
C PRO A 156 -15.38 -5.12 -16.07
N THR A 157 -15.10 -4.43 -17.18
CA THR A 157 -16.06 -3.99 -18.18
C THR A 157 -15.39 -3.84 -19.55
N THR A 158 -16.19 -3.86 -20.61
CA THR A 158 -15.77 -3.56 -21.99
C THR A 158 -16.25 -2.19 -22.46
N GLU A 159 -17.08 -1.50 -21.67
CA GLU A 159 -17.58 -0.17 -21.98
C GLU A 159 -16.47 0.88 -21.79
N THR A 160 -15.96 1.45 -22.88
CA THR A 160 -14.81 2.38 -22.85
C THR A 160 -14.92 3.50 -21.80
N PRO A 161 -16.05 4.21 -21.65
CA PRO A 161 -16.17 5.25 -20.61
C PRO A 161 -16.02 4.69 -19.19
N ARG A 162 -16.62 3.53 -18.92
CA ARG A 162 -16.52 2.85 -17.61
C ARG A 162 -15.10 2.36 -17.34
N VAL A 163 -14.40 1.91 -18.38
CA VAL A 163 -12.98 1.54 -18.26
C VAL A 163 -12.13 2.77 -17.88
N GLN A 164 -12.35 3.92 -18.52
CA GLN A 164 -11.61 5.16 -18.20
C GLN A 164 -11.88 5.67 -16.79
N GLU A 165 -13.13 5.62 -16.32
CA GLU A 165 -13.48 5.95 -14.94
C GLU A 165 -12.77 5.00 -13.94
N GLY A 166 -12.74 3.71 -14.25
CA GLY A 166 -12.02 2.72 -13.47
C GLY A 166 -10.50 2.96 -13.46
N TYR A 167 -9.90 3.37 -14.58
CA TYR A 167 -8.49 3.74 -14.63
C TYR A 167 -8.18 4.89 -13.69
N MET A 168 -8.99 5.95 -13.69
CA MET A 168 -8.73 7.11 -12.85
C MET A 168 -8.75 6.74 -11.36
N VAL A 169 -9.75 5.95 -10.94
CA VAL A 169 -9.84 5.47 -9.55
C VAL A 169 -8.64 4.58 -9.20
N ALA A 170 -8.30 3.62 -10.07
CA ALA A 170 -7.16 2.73 -9.88
C ALA A 170 -5.85 3.50 -9.78
N CYS A 171 -5.63 4.48 -10.65
CA CYS A 171 -4.40 5.27 -10.67
C CYS A 171 -4.28 6.20 -9.46
N HIS A 172 -5.36 6.83 -8.99
CA HIS A 172 -5.32 7.62 -7.75
C HIS A 172 -5.00 6.74 -6.53
N ALA A 173 -5.58 5.53 -6.45
CA ALA A 173 -5.22 4.58 -5.40
C ALA A 173 -3.72 4.24 -5.45
N ILE A 174 -3.18 4.00 -6.65
CA ILE A 174 -1.75 3.73 -6.86
C ILE A 174 -0.89 4.94 -6.46
N CYS A 175 -1.25 6.17 -6.84
CA CYS A 175 -0.52 7.38 -6.43
C CYS A 175 -0.43 7.50 -4.91
N GLY A 176 -1.55 7.29 -4.20
CA GLY A 176 -1.56 7.30 -2.74
C GLY A 176 -0.66 6.22 -2.13
N MET A 177 -0.70 5.00 -2.67
CA MET A 177 0.18 3.91 -2.22
C MET A 177 1.65 4.19 -2.49
N VAL A 178 1.99 4.70 -3.68
CA VAL A 178 3.36 5.06 -4.05
C VAL A 178 3.88 6.17 -3.13
N GLU A 179 3.11 7.24 -2.87
CA GLU A 179 3.53 8.29 -1.93
C GLU A 179 3.74 7.75 -0.52
N SER A 180 2.79 6.96 0.00
CA SER A 180 2.89 6.33 1.32
C SER A 180 4.15 5.47 1.43
N GLU A 181 4.43 4.63 0.43
CA GLU A 181 5.62 3.77 0.47
C GLU A 181 6.93 4.53 0.29
N MET A 182 6.96 5.58 -0.52
CA MET A 182 8.17 6.34 -0.79
C MET A 182 8.52 7.29 0.37
N PHE A 183 7.51 7.92 0.98
CA PHE A 183 7.69 9.06 1.88
C PHE A 183 6.93 8.97 3.20
N GLY A 184 6.02 8.02 3.36
CA GLY A 184 5.26 7.80 4.59
C GLY A 184 6.12 7.45 5.80
N PRO A 185 5.70 7.75 7.04
CA PRO A 185 6.44 7.37 8.23
C PRO A 185 6.61 5.85 8.31
N LYS A 186 7.71 5.42 8.93
CA LYS A 186 7.94 4.02 9.28
C LYS A 186 7.32 3.74 10.66
N ALA A 187 6.82 2.53 10.87
CA ALA A 187 6.19 2.14 12.12
C ALA A 187 6.73 0.80 12.65
N VAL A 188 6.61 0.60 13.95
CA VAL A 188 6.68 -0.70 14.59
C VAL A 188 5.30 -0.99 15.18
N PHE A 189 4.63 -1.96 14.58
CA PHE A 189 3.42 -2.57 15.12
C PHE A 189 3.82 -3.57 16.20
N ILE A 190 3.15 -3.54 17.35
CA ILE A 190 3.53 -4.34 18.51
C ILE A 190 2.30 -5.04 19.05
N ASP A 191 2.38 -6.35 19.30
CA ASP A 191 1.39 -7.03 20.13
C ASP A 191 1.58 -6.70 21.61
N ARG A 192 0.50 -6.84 22.40
CA ARG A 192 0.53 -6.54 23.84
C ARG A 192 0.97 -7.74 24.67
N ASP A 193 0.17 -8.80 24.62
CA ASP A 193 0.22 -9.93 25.55
C ASP A 193 1.38 -10.85 25.16
N ASP A 194 2.17 -11.30 26.16
CA ASP A 194 3.44 -12.03 26.01
C ASP A 194 4.52 -11.37 25.12
N THR A 195 4.27 -10.14 24.65
CA THR A 195 5.18 -9.37 23.82
C THR A 195 5.80 -8.20 24.57
N ILE A 196 4.97 -7.33 25.15
CA ILE A 196 5.43 -6.20 25.97
C ILE A 196 4.98 -6.28 27.43
N ALA A 197 3.99 -7.13 27.73
CA ALA A 197 3.54 -7.45 29.07
C ALA A 197 3.29 -8.96 29.18
N PRO A 198 3.41 -9.59 30.37
CA PRO A 198 2.98 -10.97 30.57
C PRO A 198 1.50 -11.13 30.19
N ASP A 199 1.11 -12.26 29.57
CA ASP A 199 -0.30 -12.54 29.35
C ASP A 199 -1.05 -12.62 30.69
N CYS A 200 -2.05 -11.74 30.82
CA CYS A 200 -3.02 -11.77 31.91
C CYS A 200 -4.39 -12.11 31.28
N PRO A 201 -4.83 -13.38 31.37
CA PRO A 201 -6.06 -13.82 30.74
C PRO A 201 -7.25 -12.94 31.14
N TYR A 202 -7.84 -12.29 30.15
CA TYR A 202 -8.95 -11.35 30.33
C TYR A 202 -8.66 -10.25 31.35
N CYS A 203 -7.46 -9.66 31.28
CA CYS A 203 -7.01 -8.54 32.10
C CYS A 203 -8.12 -7.50 32.30
N ASP A 204 -8.80 -7.59 33.44
CA ASP A 204 -9.98 -6.82 33.84
C ASP A 204 -9.67 -5.86 34.98
N ASP A 205 -8.38 -5.75 35.33
CA ASP A 205 -7.88 -4.93 36.43
C ASP A 205 -6.51 -4.35 36.04
N PRO A 206 -6.35 -3.01 35.99
CA PRO A 206 -5.07 -2.37 35.71
C PRO A 206 -3.95 -2.80 36.66
N GLU A 207 -4.26 -3.21 37.89
CA GLU A 207 -3.23 -3.67 38.85
C GLU A 207 -2.60 -5.02 38.46
N LYS A 208 -3.24 -5.79 37.57
CA LYS A 208 -2.69 -7.05 37.05
C LYS A 208 -1.80 -6.85 35.81
N PHE A 209 -1.82 -5.66 35.22
CA PHE A 209 -1.06 -5.32 34.03
C PHE A 209 0.23 -4.61 34.42
N ASP A 210 1.39 -5.15 34.07
CA ASP A 210 2.66 -4.45 34.13
C ASP A 210 3.52 -4.81 32.92
N LEU A 211 4.24 -3.82 32.39
CA LEU A 211 5.20 -4.02 31.31
C LEU A 211 6.41 -4.81 31.80
N PHE A 212 7.06 -5.55 30.90
CA PHE A 212 8.39 -6.07 31.18
C PHE A 212 9.40 -4.91 31.35
N ASP A 213 10.32 -5.02 32.31
CA ASP A 213 11.27 -3.94 32.68
C ASP A 213 12.04 -3.33 31.49
N HIS A 214 12.32 -4.12 30.47
CA HIS A 214 13.10 -3.70 29.30
C HIS A 214 12.27 -2.97 28.22
N VAL A 215 10.94 -2.97 28.33
CA VAL A 215 10.04 -2.45 27.29
C VAL A 215 10.04 -0.91 27.21
N PRO A 216 9.87 -0.15 28.31
CA PRO A 216 9.78 1.31 28.23
C PRO A 216 10.97 1.95 27.50
N GLU A 217 12.19 1.55 27.85
CA GLU A 217 13.41 2.02 27.20
C GLU A 217 13.52 1.55 25.74
N SER A 218 13.10 0.32 25.43
CA SER A 218 13.12 -0.21 24.06
C SER A 218 12.14 0.55 23.15
N ILE A 219 10.96 0.93 23.66
CA ILE A 219 10.00 1.77 22.93
C ILE A 219 10.59 3.16 22.67
N ARG A 220 11.18 3.80 23.69
CA ARG A 220 11.87 5.08 23.50
C ARG A 220 12.92 5.02 22.39
N ARG A 221 13.75 3.97 22.35
CA ARG A 221 14.76 3.77 21.30
C ARG A 221 14.13 3.70 19.90
N LEU A 222 12.96 3.08 19.75
CA LEU A 222 12.22 3.09 18.48
C LEU A 222 11.73 4.50 18.12
N ASN A 223 11.18 5.24 19.09
CA ASN A 223 10.74 6.62 18.87
C ASN A 223 11.92 7.54 18.47
N ASP A 224 13.06 7.44 19.15
CA ASP A 224 14.28 8.21 18.87
C ASP A 224 14.82 7.91 17.46
N ALA A 225 14.61 6.68 16.97
CA ALA A 225 14.94 6.27 15.60
C ALA A 225 13.88 6.69 14.56
N GLY A 226 12.85 7.43 14.96
CA GLY A 226 11.80 7.97 14.10
C GLY A 226 10.73 6.97 13.69
N TYR A 227 10.55 5.88 14.43
CA TYR A 227 9.40 4.98 14.23
C TYR A 227 8.17 5.51 14.97
N LEU A 228 7.03 5.43 14.29
CA LEU A 228 5.75 5.39 14.98
C LEU A 228 5.63 4.07 15.73
N VAL A 229 5.25 4.10 16.99
CA VAL A 229 5.04 2.90 17.81
C VAL A 229 3.54 2.70 17.99
N ILE A 230 3.00 1.63 17.40
CA ILE A 230 1.56 1.38 17.34
C ILE A 230 1.27 0.01 17.94
N VAL A 231 0.42 -0.04 18.96
CA VAL A 231 -0.01 -1.31 19.55
C VAL A 231 -1.18 -1.88 18.75
N ILE A 232 -1.10 -3.14 18.35
CA ILE A 232 -2.14 -3.90 17.66
C ILE A 232 -2.46 -5.14 18.51
N THR A 233 -3.65 -5.21 19.12
CA THR A 233 -3.96 -6.29 20.09
C THR A 233 -5.35 -6.92 19.94
N ASN A 234 -5.47 -8.21 20.28
CA ASN A 234 -6.69 -9.00 20.21
C ASN A 234 -7.42 -9.03 21.57
N GLN A 235 -8.35 -8.11 21.83
CA GLN A 235 -9.02 -7.94 23.13
C GLN A 235 -10.42 -8.57 23.17
N SER A 236 -10.50 -9.90 23.00
CA SER A 236 -11.79 -10.61 22.95
C SER A 236 -12.60 -10.59 24.26
N GLY A 237 -12.01 -10.15 25.37
CA GLY A 237 -12.72 -10.01 26.64
C GLY A 237 -13.88 -9.00 26.56
N ILE A 238 -13.74 -7.98 25.70
CA ILE A 238 -14.79 -6.99 25.42
C ILE A 238 -16.00 -7.65 24.76
N GLY A 239 -15.81 -8.31 23.62
CA GLY A 239 -16.91 -8.98 22.89
C GLY A 239 -17.55 -10.13 23.67
N ARG A 240 -16.81 -10.73 24.61
CA ARG A 240 -17.32 -11.76 25.54
C ARG A 240 -18.03 -11.17 26.77
N GLY A 241 -17.96 -9.86 26.99
CA GLY A 241 -18.60 -9.18 28.11
C GLY A 241 -17.91 -9.39 29.47
N TYR A 242 -16.61 -9.74 29.48
CA TYR A 242 -15.85 -9.90 30.73
C TYR A 242 -15.45 -8.57 31.35
N PHE A 243 -15.18 -7.57 30.51
CA PHE A 243 -14.96 -6.18 30.90
C PHE A 243 -15.40 -5.25 29.75
N ASP A 244 -15.51 -3.95 30.01
CA ASP A 244 -15.93 -2.95 29.05
C ASP A 244 -14.77 -2.10 28.51
N GLU A 245 -15.07 -1.23 27.54
CA GLU A 245 -14.06 -0.36 26.92
C GLU A 245 -13.48 0.67 27.88
N GLU A 246 -14.22 1.06 28.92
CA GLU A 246 -13.73 1.95 29.97
C GLU A 246 -12.61 1.28 30.77
N MET A 247 -12.80 0.01 31.16
CA MET A 247 -11.76 -0.77 31.81
C MET A 247 -10.53 -0.95 30.92
N LEU A 248 -10.73 -1.27 29.63
CA LEU A 248 -9.62 -1.38 28.68
C LEU A 248 -8.85 -0.07 28.53
N SER A 249 -9.55 1.07 28.51
CA SER A 249 -8.92 2.39 28.46
C SER A 249 -8.02 2.60 29.68
N ARG A 250 -8.46 2.23 30.88
CA ARG A 250 -7.63 2.37 32.10
C ARG A 250 -6.36 1.52 32.03
N ILE A 251 -6.41 0.34 31.44
CA ILE A 251 -5.23 -0.51 31.21
C ILE A 251 -4.30 0.16 30.19
N HIS A 252 -4.85 0.70 29.10
CA HIS A 252 -4.06 1.44 28.12
C HIS A 252 -3.41 2.70 28.71
N ASP A 253 -4.10 3.41 29.61
CA ASP A 253 -3.56 4.59 30.28
C ASP A 253 -2.41 4.22 31.22
N LYS A 254 -2.54 3.14 32.00
CA LYS A 254 -1.43 2.60 32.80
C LYS A 254 -0.23 2.23 31.92
N MET A 255 -0.47 1.52 30.81
CA MET A 255 0.57 1.14 29.85
C MET A 255 1.31 2.36 29.29
N LYS A 256 0.57 3.39 28.85
CA LYS A 256 1.15 4.64 28.35
C LYS A 256 1.97 5.35 29.43
N SER A 257 1.46 5.46 30.65
CA SER A 257 2.17 6.09 31.78
C SER A 257 3.51 5.43 32.04
N GLN A 258 3.56 4.09 32.11
CA GLN A 258 4.81 3.35 32.35
C GLN A 258 5.86 3.58 31.24
N ILE A 259 5.41 3.80 30.00
CA ILE A 259 6.30 4.08 28.85
C ILE A 259 6.78 5.53 28.87
N GLU A 260 5.89 6.47 29.19
CA GLU A 260 6.18 7.90 29.27
C GLU A 260 7.16 8.22 30.40
N GLU A 261 7.13 7.47 31.51
CA GLU A 261 8.09 7.59 32.62
C GLU A 261 9.55 7.36 32.18
N ALA A 262 9.76 6.50 31.17
CA ALA A 262 11.09 6.28 30.56
C ALA A 262 11.40 7.26 29.40
N GLY A 263 10.43 8.11 29.02
CA GLY A 263 10.52 9.02 27.89
C GLY A 263 10.12 8.42 26.54
N GLY A 264 9.52 7.22 26.53
CA GLY A 264 8.95 6.62 25.31
C GLY A 264 7.55 7.14 25.01
N ARG A 265 7.00 6.74 23.86
CA ARG A 265 5.64 7.08 23.44
C ARG A 265 5.01 5.95 22.62
N ILE A 266 3.76 5.61 22.95
CA ILE A 266 2.86 4.89 22.03
C ILE A 266 2.06 5.93 21.24
N ASP A 267 2.20 5.91 19.92
CA ASP A 267 1.52 6.85 19.02
C ASP A 267 0.04 6.51 18.82
N ASP A 268 -0.33 5.23 18.83
CA ASP A 268 -1.74 4.80 18.77
C ASP A 268 -1.91 3.36 19.26
N ILE A 269 -3.16 3.01 19.60
CA ILE A 269 -3.54 1.65 19.99
C ILE A 269 -4.79 1.24 19.20
N PHE A 270 -4.67 0.15 18.43
CA PHE A 270 -5.79 -0.47 17.75
C PHE A 270 -6.04 -1.85 18.36
N TYR A 271 -7.30 -2.12 18.69
CA TYR A 271 -7.69 -3.40 19.29
C TYR A 271 -8.89 -4.00 18.58
N CYS A 272 -8.96 -5.33 18.58
CA CYS A 272 -10.11 -6.07 18.06
C CYS A 272 -10.90 -6.67 19.23
N PRO A 273 -12.17 -6.25 19.46
CA PRO A 273 -12.98 -6.73 20.58
C PRO A 273 -13.60 -8.11 20.31
N HIS A 274 -13.51 -8.61 19.08
CA HIS A 274 -14.22 -9.79 18.61
C HIS A 274 -13.56 -11.10 19.07
N SER A 275 -14.40 -12.12 19.19
CA SER A 275 -14.03 -13.51 19.40
C SER A 275 -13.48 -14.13 18.09
N PRO A 276 -12.72 -15.24 18.17
CA PRO A 276 -12.30 -15.97 16.98
C PRO A 276 -13.45 -16.41 16.06
N GLU A 277 -14.63 -16.66 16.63
CA GLU A 277 -15.80 -17.18 15.92
C GLU A 277 -16.52 -16.12 15.07
N ASP A 278 -16.27 -14.83 15.32
CA ASP A 278 -16.99 -13.72 14.66
C ASP A 278 -16.55 -13.47 13.20
N GLY A 279 -15.44 -14.05 12.75
CA GLY A 279 -14.97 -13.92 11.36
C GLY A 279 -14.65 -12.49 10.92
N CYS A 280 -14.31 -11.60 11.85
CA CYS A 280 -13.99 -10.20 11.56
C CYS A 280 -12.64 -10.03 10.84
N SER A 281 -12.48 -8.93 10.10
CA SER A 281 -11.22 -8.59 9.43
C SER A 281 -10.19 -7.90 10.36
N CYS A 282 -10.56 -7.53 11.59
CA CYS A 282 -9.64 -6.86 12.51
C CYS A 282 -8.75 -7.82 13.31
N ARG A 283 -9.20 -9.05 13.56
CA ARG A 283 -8.52 -9.93 14.50
C ARG A 283 -7.29 -10.53 13.83
N LYS A 284 -6.10 -10.34 14.42
CA LYS A 284 -4.88 -10.98 13.93
C LYS A 284 -5.07 -12.50 13.82
N PRO A 285 -4.70 -13.15 12.70
CA PRO A 285 -3.75 -12.68 11.68
C PRO A 285 -4.32 -11.78 10.56
N GLU A 286 -5.61 -11.45 10.59
CA GLU A 286 -6.19 -10.50 9.63
C GLU A 286 -5.65 -9.08 9.84
N ILE A 287 -5.51 -8.33 8.75
CA ILE A 287 -4.74 -7.08 8.72
C ILE A 287 -5.53 -5.80 8.99
N GLY A 288 -6.84 -5.91 9.29
CA GLY A 288 -7.74 -4.75 9.34
C GLY A 288 -7.30 -3.64 10.30
N LEU A 289 -6.74 -3.99 11.48
CA LEU A 289 -6.20 -2.98 12.41
C LEU A 289 -4.95 -2.27 11.85
N GLY A 290 -4.10 -2.99 11.12
CA GLY A 290 -2.95 -2.42 10.43
C GLY A 290 -3.37 -1.50 9.29
N GLU A 291 -4.41 -1.87 8.53
CA GLU A 291 -4.97 -1.02 7.47
C GLU A 291 -5.56 0.28 8.03
N MET A 292 -6.21 0.22 9.20
CA MET A 292 -6.69 1.42 9.91
C MET A 292 -5.54 2.34 10.30
N ALA A 293 -4.44 1.79 10.83
CA ALA A 293 -3.24 2.54 11.16
C ALA A 293 -2.59 3.17 9.91
N ILE A 294 -2.43 2.40 8.83
CA ILE A 294 -1.88 2.91 7.56
C ILE A 294 -2.74 4.05 7.02
N LYS A 295 -4.07 3.90 7.05
CA LYS A 295 -4.99 4.95 6.59
C LYS A 295 -4.88 6.22 7.42
N ARG A 296 -4.69 6.10 8.74
CA ARG A 296 -4.58 7.26 9.65
C ARG A 296 -3.25 7.99 9.51
N TYR A 297 -2.15 7.24 9.37
CA TYR A 297 -0.79 7.79 9.48
C TYR A 297 0.01 7.80 8.16
N GLY A 298 -0.52 7.21 7.08
CA GLY A 298 0.17 7.10 5.79
C GLY A 298 1.44 6.25 5.88
N ILE A 299 1.42 5.15 6.63
CA ILE A 299 2.61 4.36 6.97
C ILE A 299 3.22 3.67 5.74
N ALA A 300 4.54 3.72 5.62
CA ALA A 300 5.32 2.95 4.65
C ALA A 300 5.57 1.53 5.18
N THR A 301 4.77 0.54 4.75
CA THR A 301 4.81 -0.81 5.35
C THR A 301 6.10 -1.55 5.06
N SER A 302 6.69 -1.36 3.88
CA SER A 302 7.95 -2.02 3.51
C SER A 302 9.18 -1.55 4.32
N ARG A 303 9.04 -0.47 5.09
CA ARG A 303 10.05 0.03 6.05
C ARG A 303 9.63 -0.17 7.51
N SER A 304 8.51 -0.86 7.72
CA SER A 304 7.87 -1.06 9.02
C SER A 304 7.99 -2.51 9.48
N PHE A 305 7.75 -2.71 10.77
CA PHE A 305 7.93 -4.00 11.44
C PHE A 305 6.70 -4.39 12.25
N MET A 306 6.47 -5.68 12.41
CA MET A 306 5.57 -6.25 13.43
C MET A 306 6.42 -7.01 14.45
N ILE A 307 6.21 -6.76 15.74
CA ILE A 307 6.80 -7.53 16.84
C ILE A 307 5.65 -8.23 17.58
N GLY A 308 5.76 -9.55 17.76
CA GLY A 308 4.79 -10.33 18.53
C GLY A 308 5.35 -11.69 18.94
N ASP A 309 4.69 -12.37 19.86
CA ASP A 309 5.08 -13.67 20.40
C ASP A 309 4.55 -14.84 19.54
N SER A 310 3.43 -14.61 18.83
CA SER A 310 2.65 -15.67 18.22
C SER A 310 2.84 -15.75 16.69
N GLU A 311 2.52 -16.92 16.11
CA GLU A 311 2.51 -17.06 14.64
C GLU A 311 1.49 -16.13 13.97
N LYS A 312 0.42 -15.73 14.68
CA LYS A 312 -0.59 -14.83 14.14
C LYS A 312 -0.03 -13.42 13.91
N ASP A 313 0.89 -12.98 14.77
CA ASP A 313 1.57 -11.68 14.62
C ASP A 313 2.53 -11.70 13.45
N ILE A 314 3.26 -12.80 13.30
CA ILE A 314 4.18 -12.99 12.17
C ILE A 314 3.42 -13.03 10.85
N GLU A 315 2.29 -13.73 10.82
CA GLU A 315 1.41 -13.76 9.65
C GLU A 315 0.78 -12.39 9.37
N PHE A 316 0.32 -11.68 10.40
CA PHE A 316 -0.18 -10.30 10.29
C PHE A 316 0.86 -9.39 9.63
N GLY A 317 2.09 -9.38 10.14
CA GLY A 317 3.17 -8.55 9.61
C GLY A 317 3.45 -8.85 8.13
N LYS A 318 3.56 -10.16 7.78
CA LYS A 318 3.77 -10.60 6.40
C LYS A 318 2.62 -10.17 5.48
N ARG A 319 1.36 -10.37 5.89
CA ARG A 319 0.17 -9.99 5.10
C ARG A 319 0.06 -8.47 4.93
N LEU A 320 0.48 -7.69 5.93
CA LEU A 320 0.50 -6.23 5.87
C LEU A 320 1.62 -5.67 4.98
N GLY A 321 2.61 -6.51 4.62
CA GLY A 321 3.79 -6.11 3.84
C GLY A 321 4.94 -5.56 4.68
N CYS A 322 4.92 -5.81 5.99
CA CYS A 322 5.98 -5.46 6.92
C CYS A 322 6.92 -6.65 7.16
N LYS A 323 8.14 -6.36 7.63
CA LYS A 323 8.98 -7.41 8.24
C LYS A 323 8.37 -7.81 9.59
N ALA A 324 8.56 -9.04 10.04
CA ALA A 324 8.02 -9.50 11.32
C ALA A 324 9.11 -10.16 12.16
N VAL A 325 9.17 -9.81 13.45
CA VAL A 325 10.16 -10.30 14.42
C VAL A 325 9.41 -11.00 15.55
N ARG A 326 9.79 -12.25 15.83
CA ARG A 326 9.13 -13.08 16.84
C ARG A 326 9.87 -13.02 18.16
N VAL A 327 9.20 -12.57 19.23
CA VAL A 327 9.74 -12.69 20.59
C VAL A 327 9.45 -14.08 21.17
N ARG A 328 10.33 -14.54 22.06
CA ARG A 328 10.25 -15.86 22.71
C ARG A 328 11.21 -15.93 23.89
N GLU A 329 11.16 -17.02 24.64
CA GLU A 329 12.17 -17.29 25.67
C GLU A 329 13.60 -17.21 25.07
N GLY A 330 14.46 -16.42 25.70
CA GLY A 330 15.82 -16.14 25.23
C GLY A 330 15.93 -15.13 24.07
N PHE A 331 14.82 -14.55 23.61
CA PHE A 331 14.81 -13.45 22.63
C PHE A 331 13.69 -12.45 22.98
N THR A 332 14.07 -11.42 23.73
CA THR A 332 13.17 -10.45 24.35
C THR A 332 12.70 -9.38 23.36
N PHE A 333 11.76 -8.54 23.81
CA PHE A 333 11.36 -7.36 23.05
C PHE A 333 12.55 -6.41 22.80
N SER A 334 13.49 -6.31 23.75
CA SER A 334 14.68 -5.47 23.58
C SER A 334 15.57 -6.02 22.46
N ASP A 335 15.78 -7.33 22.40
CA ASP A 335 16.55 -7.98 21.33
C ASP A 335 15.92 -7.75 19.95
N ALA A 336 14.58 -7.84 19.86
CA ALA A 336 13.84 -7.53 18.65
C ALA A 336 14.04 -6.07 18.20
N VAL A 337 14.00 -5.11 19.14
CA VAL A 337 14.28 -3.70 18.84
C VAL A 337 15.73 -3.50 18.39
N GLU A 338 16.70 -4.18 18.99
CA GLU A 338 18.09 -4.11 18.52
C GLU A 338 18.28 -4.62 17.11
N GLU A 339 17.60 -5.71 16.73
CA GLU A 339 17.61 -6.23 15.37
C GLU A 339 17.04 -5.21 14.38
N ILE A 340 15.90 -4.59 14.71
CA ILE A 340 15.23 -3.59 13.87
C ILE A 340 16.13 -2.37 13.65
N LEU A 341 16.73 -1.84 14.72
CA LEU A 341 17.56 -0.63 14.65
C LEU A 341 18.89 -0.82 13.91
N ARG A 342 19.30 -2.08 13.66
CA ARG A 342 20.49 -2.42 12.87
C ARG A 342 20.20 -2.65 11.38
N SER A 343 18.92 -2.73 10.98
CA SER A 343 18.48 -3.12 9.63
C SER A 343 18.35 -1.96 8.64
#